data_AF-A0A928L624-F1
#
_entry.id   AF-A0A928L624-F1
#
_cell.length_a   1.000
_cell.length_b   1.000
_cell.length_c   1.000
_cell.angle_alpha   90.00
_cell.angle_beta   90.00
_cell.angle_gamma   90.00
#
_symmetry.space_group_name_H-M   'P 1'
#
loop_
_entity.id
_entity.type
_entity.pdbx_description
1 polymer ?
#
loop_
_entity_poly.entity_id
_entity_poly.type
_entity_poly.pdbx_seq_one_letter_code
_entity_poly.pdbx_strand_id
1 'polypeptide(L)'
;MPSIYDKAKEIFDFQQPKGFSPVDKMLKYFDFCDEICKYVKQDIELIEMVSSAITEEEYEDNALHILVQDILFFYMHYAKAHELLNKKVDLCWYVGAFISSEDKTDEFIDNDIWINGYADKYLDTVNSIKVGDRIAIKSAYTQKYNLPFNINGGTASVMEIKAVGTVIRNHKDGRTLDVDWMKLSPSKKWYFYTMRNTIWKVERTDDDSYNNALLDFTFEDKFQVYNDFLTHPFWADKYLLDDDENGKVTYLSEIIESMKELGGIASLNEINNKIEERSLLGSIKSNSNWKRAVSATIQRYCSETKSYIEGNDDIFYSVEGIGKGIWGLVDYNLEENEPEQEAPVIIPYKKNNFLNDVYITSTEYDKLYTLLKHKKNIILQGAPGVGKTFAAKRLAYSIMGEKDDNRVQCVQFHQSYSYEDFIEGYRPLEDGGFELRDGVFKKFCDKA
;
A
#
# COMPACT_ATOMS: atom_id res chain seq x y z
N MET A 1 -2.00 -38.58 -40.24
CA MET A 1 -0.71 -37.88 -40.25
C MET A 1 -0.66 -37.00 -39.02
N PRO A 2 0.51 -36.61 -38.49
CA PRO A 2 0.58 -35.54 -37.50
C PRO A 2 -0.13 -34.31 -38.07
N SER A 3 -0.87 -33.57 -37.24
CA SER A 3 -1.44 -32.31 -37.70
C SER A 3 -0.33 -31.34 -38.10
N ILE A 4 -0.61 -30.36 -38.97
CA ILE A 4 0.36 -29.29 -39.29
C ILE A 4 0.86 -28.63 -38.00
N TYR A 5 -0.01 -28.52 -37.00
CA TYR A 5 0.32 -28.06 -35.66
C TYR A 5 1.38 -28.93 -34.96
N ASP A 6 1.19 -30.25 -34.92
CA ASP A 6 2.16 -31.17 -34.29
C ASP A 6 3.53 -31.11 -34.98
N LYS A 7 3.52 -30.92 -36.31
CA LYS A 7 4.76 -30.81 -37.08
C LYS A 7 5.45 -29.46 -36.89
N ALA A 8 4.68 -28.38 -36.84
CA ALA A 8 5.19 -27.05 -36.52
C ALA A 8 5.85 -27.04 -35.13
N LYS A 9 5.20 -27.68 -34.15
CA LYS A 9 5.76 -27.89 -32.80
C LYS A 9 7.10 -28.61 -32.84
N GLU A 10 7.13 -29.80 -33.46
CA GLU A 10 8.33 -30.63 -33.53
C GLU A 10 9.52 -29.89 -34.14
N ILE A 11 9.31 -29.21 -35.28
CA ILE A 11 10.37 -28.52 -36.00
C ILE A 11 10.85 -27.29 -35.21
N PHE A 12 9.93 -26.50 -34.64
CA PHE A 12 10.28 -25.30 -33.90
C PHE A 12 11.10 -25.62 -32.65
N ASP A 13 10.60 -26.55 -31.83
CA ASP A 13 11.21 -26.91 -30.55
C ASP A 13 12.59 -27.58 -30.76
N PHE A 14 12.77 -28.33 -31.86
CA PHE A 14 14.06 -28.92 -32.22
C PHE A 14 15.10 -27.89 -32.68
N GLN A 15 14.67 -26.79 -33.30
CA GLN A 15 15.58 -25.82 -33.93
C GLN A 15 15.79 -24.53 -33.14
N GLN A 16 15.10 -24.29 -32.03
CA GLN A 16 15.32 -23.17 -31.11
C GLN A 16 16.79 -23.10 -30.65
N PRO A 17 17.60 -22.16 -31.18
CA PRO A 17 19.03 -22.26 -31.01
C PRO A 17 19.49 -21.24 -29.95
N LYS A 18 19.97 -21.75 -28.81
CA LYS A 18 20.49 -20.92 -27.70
C LYS A 18 21.79 -20.20 -28.10
N GLY A 19 21.92 -18.91 -27.78
CA GLY A 19 23.17 -18.14 -27.92
C GLY A 19 23.47 -17.53 -29.29
N PHE A 20 22.47 -17.44 -30.17
CA PHE A 20 22.60 -16.86 -31.52
C PHE A 20 22.38 -15.34 -31.56
N SER A 21 23.03 -14.67 -32.51
CA SER A 21 22.81 -13.23 -32.72
C SER A 21 21.38 -12.96 -33.23
N PRO A 22 20.84 -11.73 -33.09
CA PRO A 22 19.51 -11.39 -33.59
C PRO A 22 19.32 -11.71 -35.08
N VAL A 23 20.37 -11.54 -35.89
CA VAL A 23 20.36 -11.84 -37.33
C VAL A 23 20.24 -13.34 -37.57
N ASP A 24 20.99 -14.15 -36.84
CA ASP A 24 20.94 -15.59 -37.02
C ASP A 24 19.59 -16.19 -36.57
N LYS A 25 18.99 -15.63 -35.51
CA LYS A 25 17.63 -15.98 -35.08
C LYS A 25 16.61 -15.71 -36.20
N MET A 26 16.75 -14.58 -36.89
CA MET A 26 15.86 -14.21 -38.00
C MET A 26 16.06 -15.10 -39.23
N LEU A 27 17.31 -15.42 -39.59
CA LEU A 27 17.60 -16.36 -40.69
C LEU A 27 17.03 -17.75 -40.42
N LYS A 28 17.17 -18.24 -39.19
CA LYS A 28 16.60 -19.53 -38.77
C LYS A 28 15.08 -19.53 -38.76
N TYR A 29 14.46 -18.42 -38.39
CA TYR A 29 13.01 -18.27 -38.50
C TYR A 29 12.53 -18.40 -39.95
N PHE A 30 13.26 -17.84 -40.92
CA PHE A 30 12.92 -18.00 -42.34
C PHE A 30 13.11 -19.45 -42.84
N ASP A 31 14.21 -20.12 -42.46
CA ASP A 31 14.40 -21.55 -42.77
C ASP A 31 13.21 -22.40 -42.26
N PHE A 32 12.71 -22.05 -41.08
CA PHE A 32 11.58 -22.71 -40.44
C PHE A 32 10.24 -22.45 -41.15
N CYS A 33 9.98 -21.20 -41.55
CA CYS A 33 8.83 -20.86 -42.39
C CYS A 33 8.84 -21.66 -43.70
N ASP A 34 10.00 -21.77 -44.36
CA ASP A 34 10.15 -22.54 -45.59
C ASP A 34 9.88 -24.03 -45.38
N GLU A 35 10.28 -24.59 -44.24
CA GLU A 35 10.04 -25.99 -43.92
C GLU A 35 8.55 -26.26 -43.67
N ILE A 36 7.85 -25.40 -42.92
CA ILE A 36 6.42 -25.56 -42.67
C ILE A 36 5.58 -25.30 -43.91
N CYS A 37 5.97 -24.34 -44.74
CA CYS A 37 5.33 -24.09 -46.04
C CYS A 37 5.24 -25.37 -46.88
N LYS A 38 6.26 -26.24 -46.85
CA LYS A 38 6.23 -27.54 -47.56
C LYS A 38 5.15 -28.49 -47.06
N TYR A 39 4.80 -28.43 -45.77
CA TYR A 39 3.73 -29.24 -45.19
C TYR A 39 2.36 -28.61 -45.45
N VAL A 40 2.23 -27.29 -45.29
CA VAL A 40 0.97 -26.58 -45.59
C VAL A 40 0.55 -26.78 -47.05
N LYS A 41 1.50 -26.77 -47.99
CA LYS A 41 1.25 -27.07 -49.42
C LYS A 41 0.64 -28.44 -49.70
N GLN A 42 0.71 -29.38 -48.75
CA GLN A 42 0.14 -30.72 -48.88
C GLN A 42 -1.27 -30.83 -48.30
N ASP A 43 -1.73 -29.81 -47.56
CA ASP A 43 -3.03 -29.78 -46.90
C ASP A 43 -4.03 -28.95 -47.71
N ILE A 44 -4.67 -29.62 -48.67
CA ILE A 44 -5.61 -29.00 -49.61
C ILE A 44 -6.83 -28.44 -48.87
N GLU A 45 -7.31 -29.14 -47.85
CA GLU A 45 -8.50 -28.74 -47.08
C GLU A 45 -8.26 -27.40 -46.36
N LEU A 46 -7.09 -27.25 -45.72
CA LEU A 46 -6.69 -25.99 -45.08
C LEU A 46 -6.56 -24.85 -46.11
N ILE A 47 -5.95 -25.10 -47.26
CA ILE A 47 -5.78 -24.10 -48.32
C ILE A 47 -7.13 -23.65 -48.87
N GLU A 48 -8.05 -24.58 -49.14
CA GLU A 48 -9.40 -24.28 -49.63
C GLU A 48 -10.21 -23.49 -48.59
N MET A 49 -10.14 -23.88 -47.32
CA MET A 49 -10.81 -23.18 -46.24
C MET A 49 -10.37 -21.71 -46.16
N VAL A 50 -9.06 -21.45 -46.18
CA VAL A 50 -8.51 -20.08 -46.13
C VAL A 50 -8.86 -19.31 -47.40
N SER A 51 -8.68 -19.92 -48.58
CA SER A 51 -8.98 -19.27 -49.86
C SER A 51 -10.47 -18.90 -50.00
N SER A 52 -11.38 -19.69 -49.40
CA SER A 52 -12.82 -19.40 -49.42
C SER A 52 -13.22 -18.22 -48.54
N ALA A 53 -12.36 -17.81 -47.60
CA ALA A 53 -12.61 -16.71 -46.67
C ALA A 53 -12.06 -15.37 -47.18
N ILE A 54 -11.26 -15.37 -48.25
CA ILE A 54 -10.62 -14.17 -48.82
C ILE A 54 -11.52 -13.57 -49.91
N THR A 55 -11.67 -12.25 -49.90
CA THR A 55 -12.44 -11.48 -50.89
C THR A 55 -11.56 -10.94 -52.02
N GLU A 56 -12.14 -10.54 -53.16
CA GLU A 56 -11.39 -10.03 -54.33
C GLU A 56 -10.56 -8.76 -54.06
N GLU A 57 -10.79 -8.05 -52.94
CA GLU A 57 -10.05 -6.85 -52.55
C GLU A 57 -8.83 -7.14 -51.65
N GLU A 58 -8.65 -8.38 -51.20
CA GLU A 58 -7.60 -8.79 -50.27
C GLU A 58 -6.37 -9.37 -51.00
N TYR A 59 -5.21 -9.31 -50.35
CA TYR A 59 -3.96 -9.78 -50.94
C TYR A 59 -3.94 -11.30 -51.10
N GLU A 60 -3.73 -11.79 -52.33
CA GLU A 60 -3.60 -13.21 -52.61
C GLU A 60 -2.25 -13.79 -52.13
N ASP A 61 -2.28 -14.60 -51.07
CA ASP A 61 -1.11 -15.32 -50.56
C ASP A 61 -0.82 -16.61 -51.34
N ASN A 62 -0.55 -16.48 -52.64
CA ASN A 62 -0.28 -17.62 -53.53
C ASN A 62 0.93 -18.48 -53.09
N ALA A 63 1.87 -17.90 -52.33
CA ALA A 63 3.03 -18.59 -51.80
C ALA A 63 2.79 -19.24 -50.42
N LEU A 64 1.64 -18.98 -49.79
CA LEU A 64 1.23 -19.42 -48.46
C LEU A 64 2.11 -18.88 -47.32
N HIS A 65 2.83 -17.78 -47.54
CA HIS A 65 3.77 -17.25 -46.55
C HIS A 65 3.03 -16.60 -45.36
N ILE A 66 1.90 -15.93 -45.62
CA ILE A 66 1.07 -15.31 -44.59
C ILE A 66 0.38 -16.42 -43.78
N LEU A 67 -0.19 -17.42 -44.45
CA LEU A 67 -0.80 -18.57 -43.76
C LEU A 67 0.20 -19.30 -42.87
N VAL A 68 1.43 -19.51 -43.35
CA VAL A 68 2.51 -20.09 -42.54
C VAL A 68 2.84 -19.19 -41.34
N GLN A 69 2.96 -17.88 -41.55
CA GLN A 69 3.19 -16.94 -40.44
C GLN A 69 2.06 -16.97 -39.40
N ASP A 70 0.79 -17.09 -39.81
CA ASP A 70 -0.35 -17.16 -38.90
C ASP A 70 -0.35 -18.47 -38.09
N ILE A 71 -0.05 -19.60 -38.73
CA ILE A 71 0.10 -20.89 -38.04
C ILE A 71 1.22 -20.81 -37.00
N LEU A 72 2.33 -20.15 -37.35
CA LEU A 72 3.46 -19.97 -36.45
C LEU A 72 3.19 -19.01 -35.33
N PHE A 73 2.51 -17.91 -35.64
CA PHE A 73 2.05 -16.96 -34.65
C PHE A 73 1.13 -17.66 -33.66
N PHE A 74 0.15 -18.42 -34.14
CA PHE A 74 -0.76 -19.20 -33.32
C PHE A 74 -0.03 -20.23 -32.46
N TYR A 75 0.93 -20.96 -33.02
CA TYR A 75 1.76 -21.88 -32.24
C TYR A 75 2.55 -21.15 -31.15
N MET A 76 3.33 -20.15 -31.52
CA MET A 76 4.22 -19.43 -30.59
C MET A 76 3.45 -18.74 -29.46
N HIS A 77 2.27 -18.19 -29.74
CA HIS A 77 1.50 -17.41 -28.77
C HIS A 77 0.45 -18.25 -28.04
N TYR A 78 -0.25 -19.15 -28.73
CA TYR A 78 -1.37 -19.89 -28.16
C TYR A 78 -0.95 -21.27 -27.62
N ALA A 79 -0.11 -22.01 -28.34
CA ALA A 79 0.35 -23.34 -27.88
C ALA A 79 1.22 -23.23 -26.64
N LYS A 80 2.18 -22.31 -26.66
CA LYS A 80 3.08 -22.05 -25.52
C LYS A 80 2.29 -21.56 -24.31
N ALA A 81 1.32 -20.68 -24.52
CA ALA A 81 0.38 -20.27 -23.47
C ALA A 81 -0.42 -21.47 -22.94
N HIS A 82 -0.93 -22.36 -23.77
CA HIS A 82 -1.64 -23.56 -23.33
C HIS A 82 -0.72 -24.57 -22.60
N GLU A 83 0.58 -24.57 -22.87
CA GLU A 83 1.52 -25.47 -22.19
C GLU A 83 1.92 -24.96 -20.80
N LEU A 84 2.06 -23.65 -20.66
CA LEU A 84 2.48 -22.98 -19.44
C LEU A 84 1.30 -22.56 -18.56
N LEU A 85 0.17 -22.19 -19.16
CA LEU A 85 -1.08 -21.78 -18.52
C LEU A 85 -2.15 -22.87 -18.67
N ASN A 86 -3.28 -22.69 -18.01
CA ASN A 86 -4.41 -23.62 -17.92
C ASN A 86 -4.04 -25.00 -17.36
N LYS A 87 -2.98 -25.07 -16.54
CA LYS A 87 -2.56 -26.29 -15.86
C LYS A 87 -2.32 -26.03 -14.39
N LYS A 88 -2.68 -27.02 -13.58
CA LYS A 88 -2.38 -26.99 -12.15
C LYS A 88 -0.87 -27.01 -11.92
N VAL A 89 -0.42 -26.04 -11.14
CA VAL A 89 0.97 -25.90 -10.69
C VAL A 89 0.98 -25.99 -9.17
N ASP A 90 1.86 -26.84 -8.64
CA ASP A 90 2.03 -27.05 -7.21
C ASP A 90 3.21 -26.26 -6.62
N LEU A 91 4.14 -25.78 -7.46
CA LEU A 91 5.30 -25.01 -7.03
C LEU A 91 5.69 -23.98 -8.08
N CYS A 92 5.95 -22.75 -7.65
CA CYS A 92 6.53 -21.71 -8.51
C CYS A 92 7.54 -20.85 -7.75
N TRP A 93 8.64 -20.51 -8.42
CA TRP A 93 9.61 -19.52 -7.97
C TRP A 93 9.28 -18.15 -8.55
N TYR A 94 8.83 -17.21 -7.72
CA TYR A 94 8.63 -15.83 -8.13
C TYR A 94 9.91 -15.04 -7.93
N VAL A 95 10.48 -14.54 -9.03
CA VAL A 95 11.79 -13.91 -9.07
C VAL A 95 11.74 -12.46 -9.53
N GLY A 96 12.58 -11.60 -8.97
CA GLY A 96 12.78 -10.24 -9.47
C GLY A 96 13.72 -10.20 -10.67
N ALA A 97 13.61 -9.15 -11.48
CA ALA A 97 14.50 -8.88 -12.61
C ALA A 97 15.29 -7.57 -12.46
N PHE A 98 15.25 -6.92 -11.30
CA PHE A 98 15.96 -5.66 -11.08
C PHE A 98 17.42 -5.91 -10.69
N ILE A 99 18.38 -5.45 -11.51
CA ILE A 99 19.82 -5.54 -11.26
C ILE A 99 20.42 -4.15 -11.45
N SER A 100 21.23 -3.69 -10.48
CA SER A 100 21.94 -2.39 -10.56
C SER A 100 21.04 -1.19 -10.88
N SER A 101 19.79 -1.22 -10.40
CA SER A 101 18.74 -0.22 -10.64
C SER A 101 18.07 -0.23 -12.02
N GLU A 102 18.27 -1.28 -12.81
CA GLU A 102 17.62 -1.48 -14.10
C GLU A 102 16.73 -2.73 -14.09
N ASP A 103 15.59 -2.65 -14.77
CA ASP A 103 14.73 -3.81 -15.01
C ASP A 103 15.27 -4.62 -16.19
N LYS A 104 15.72 -5.85 -15.92
CA LYS A 104 16.29 -6.79 -16.89
C LYS A 104 15.27 -7.77 -17.46
N THR A 105 13.96 -7.53 -17.26
CA THR A 105 12.90 -8.45 -17.71
C THR A 105 13.03 -8.83 -19.19
N ASP A 106 13.13 -7.84 -20.09
CA ASP A 106 13.22 -8.12 -21.53
C ASP A 106 14.53 -8.82 -21.88
N GLU A 107 15.66 -8.38 -21.30
CA GLU A 107 16.96 -9.03 -21.50
C GLU A 107 16.95 -10.50 -21.05
N PHE A 108 16.27 -10.81 -19.95
CA PHE A 108 16.11 -12.17 -19.43
C PHE A 108 15.27 -13.05 -20.36
N ILE A 109 14.17 -12.50 -20.89
CA ILE A 109 13.29 -13.21 -21.83
C ILE A 109 14.00 -13.42 -23.17
N ASP A 110 14.62 -12.39 -23.73
CA ASP A 110 15.26 -12.45 -25.05
C ASP A 110 16.45 -13.42 -25.11
N ASN A 111 17.07 -13.69 -23.95
CA ASN A 111 18.22 -14.58 -23.81
C ASN A 111 17.89 -15.90 -23.07
N ASP A 112 16.62 -16.19 -22.78
CA ASP A 112 16.17 -17.41 -22.09
C ASP A 112 16.94 -17.68 -20.78
N ILE A 113 17.19 -16.62 -20.02
CA ILE A 113 18.04 -16.65 -18.84
C ILE A 113 17.35 -15.94 -17.67
N TRP A 114 17.71 -16.35 -16.46
CA TRP A 114 17.50 -15.56 -15.26
C TRP A 114 18.79 -15.48 -14.48
N ILE A 115 19.13 -14.27 -14.03
CA ILE A 115 20.35 -14.02 -13.25
C ILE A 115 19.96 -13.45 -11.89
N ASN A 116 20.45 -14.09 -10.82
CA ASN A 116 20.45 -13.49 -9.50
C ASN A 116 21.42 -12.30 -9.48
N GLY A 117 20.88 -11.10 -9.27
CA GLY A 117 21.66 -9.87 -9.21
C GLY A 117 22.64 -9.81 -8.03
N TYR A 118 22.43 -10.60 -6.98
CA TYR A 118 23.29 -10.60 -5.80
C TYR A 118 24.46 -11.58 -5.96
N ALA A 119 25.65 -11.15 -5.52
CA ALA A 119 26.85 -11.98 -5.52
C ALA A 119 26.99 -12.84 -4.26
N ASP A 120 26.28 -12.49 -3.20
CA ASP A 120 26.45 -13.02 -1.84
C ASP A 120 25.12 -13.52 -1.22
N LYS A 121 23.97 -13.18 -1.83
CA LYS A 121 22.64 -13.55 -1.33
C LYS A 121 21.95 -14.53 -2.27
N TYR A 122 21.13 -15.40 -1.66
CA TYR A 122 20.29 -16.38 -2.34
C TYR A 122 21.04 -17.46 -3.14
N LEU A 123 22.37 -17.57 -3.02
CA LEU A 123 23.16 -18.53 -3.80
C LEU A 123 22.68 -19.98 -3.61
N ASP A 124 22.50 -20.41 -2.36
CA ASP A 124 21.99 -21.75 -2.05
C ASP A 124 20.53 -21.93 -2.49
N THR A 125 19.72 -20.87 -2.38
CA THR A 125 18.34 -20.86 -2.86
C THR A 125 18.30 -21.13 -4.37
N VAL A 126 19.09 -20.39 -5.16
CA VAL A 126 19.18 -20.58 -6.62
C VAL A 126 19.72 -21.97 -6.95
N ASN A 127 20.74 -22.44 -6.24
CA ASN A 127 21.27 -23.80 -6.41
C ASN A 127 20.24 -24.90 -6.12
N SER A 128 19.25 -24.62 -5.27
CA SER A 128 18.18 -25.57 -4.93
C SER A 128 17.09 -25.70 -6.00
N ILE A 129 16.96 -24.72 -6.90
CA ILE A 129 15.96 -24.71 -7.99
C ILE A 129 16.22 -25.87 -8.95
N LYS A 130 15.19 -26.66 -9.27
CA LYS A 130 15.30 -27.86 -10.10
C LYS A 130 14.93 -27.56 -11.55
N VAL A 131 15.53 -28.32 -12.46
CA VAL A 131 15.08 -28.37 -13.85
C VAL A 131 13.64 -28.89 -13.87
N GLY A 132 12.76 -28.23 -14.60
CA GLY A 132 11.32 -28.48 -14.64
C GLY A 132 10.49 -27.63 -13.66
N ASP A 133 11.11 -26.95 -12.69
CA ASP A 133 10.38 -26.05 -11.79
C ASP A 133 9.77 -24.88 -12.59
N ARG A 134 8.55 -24.47 -12.20
CA ARG A 134 7.95 -23.24 -12.72
C ARG A 134 8.60 -22.02 -12.07
N ILE A 135 8.76 -20.98 -12.86
CA ILE A 135 9.36 -19.72 -12.44
C ILE A 135 8.60 -18.55 -13.08
N ALA A 136 8.49 -17.43 -12.37
CA ALA A 136 7.77 -16.26 -12.84
C ALA A 136 8.53 -14.96 -12.51
N ILE A 137 8.69 -14.07 -13.49
CA ILE A 137 9.27 -12.74 -13.26
C ILE A 137 8.19 -11.83 -12.65
N LYS A 138 8.52 -11.21 -11.51
CA LYS A 138 7.65 -10.27 -10.81
C LYS A 138 8.33 -8.93 -10.50
N SER A 139 7.51 -7.91 -10.31
CA SER A 139 7.85 -6.67 -9.59
C SER A 139 6.80 -6.36 -8.55
N ALA A 140 7.20 -5.79 -7.41
CA ALA A 140 6.29 -5.40 -6.34
C ALA A 140 6.33 -3.89 -6.11
N TYR A 141 5.16 -3.24 -6.04
CA TYR A 141 5.00 -1.80 -5.82
C TYR A 141 3.65 -1.49 -5.16
N THR A 142 3.35 -0.22 -4.91
CA THR A 142 2.04 0.22 -4.41
C THR A 142 1.28 0.97 -5.49
N GLN A 143 -0.02 0.74 -5.61
CA GLN A 143 -0.90 1.40 -6.58
C GLN A 143 -2.05 2.09 -5.84
N LYS A 144 -2.28 3.37 -6.16
CA LYS A 144 -3.38 4.19 -5.59
C LYS A 144 -4.60 4.25 -6.50
N TYR A 145 -4.37 4.45 -7.79
CA TYR A 145 -5.42 4.71 -8.79
C TYR A 145 -5.66 3.50 -9.69
N ASN A 146 -6.82 3.45 -10.36
CA ASN A 146 -7.20 2.37 -11.28
C ASN A 146 -7.16 0.98 -10.63
N LEU A 147 -7.62 0.88 -9.37
CA LEU A 147 -7.76 -0.39 -8.67
C LEU A 147 -9.09 -1.05 -9.06
N PRO A 148 -9.14 -2.38 -9.20
CA PRO A 148 -10.37 -3.11 -9.52
C PRO A 148 -11.31 -3.29 -8.31
N PHE A 149 -11.01 -2.63 -7.19
CA PHE A 149 -11.75 -2.68 -5.94
C PHE A 149 -11.57 -1.36 -5.20
N ASN A 150 -12.48 -1.06 -4.28
CA ASN A 150 -12.39 0.14 -3.43
C ASN A 150 -11.51 -0.14 -2.19
N ILE A 151 -10.61 0.79 -1.86
CA ILE A 151 -9.81 0.80 -0.63
C ILE A 151 -9.84 2.17 0.07
N ASN A 152 -10.87 2.96 -0.22
CA ASN A 152 -11.14 4.23 0.44
C ASN A 152 -9.87 5.10 0.43
N GLY A 153 -9.48 5.50 -0.79
CA GLY A 153 -8.33 6.36 -1.14
C GLY A 153 -6.94 5.92 -0.63
N GLY A 154 -6.83 4.72 -0.07
CA GLY A 154 -5.57 4.10 0.31
C GLY A 154 -4.72 3.67 -0.90
N THR A 155 -3.64 2.94 -0.62
CA THR A 155 -2.82 2.31 -1.67
C THR A 155 -2.81 0.80 -1.49
N ALA A 156 -3.04 0.03 -2.55
CA ALA A 156 -2.92 -1.43 -2.53
C ALA A 156 -1.48 -1.84 -2.82
N SER A 157 -1.00 -2.89 -2.16
CA SER A 157 0.22 -3.57 -2.58
C SER A 157 -0.06 -4.39 -3.84
N VAL A 158 0.79 -4.24 -4.86
CA VAL A 158 0.67 -4.89 -6.17
C VAL A 158 1.92 -5.70 -6.45
N MET A 159 1.72 -6.92 -6.93
CA MET A 159 2.73 -7.76 -7.54
C MET A 159 2.35 -7.96 -9.00
N GLU A 160 3.11 -7.34 -9.89
CA GLU A 160 2.96 -7.48 -11.32
C GLU A 160 3.82 -8.64 -11.81
N ILE A 161 3.17 -9.62 -12.43
CA ILE A 161 3.78 -10.81 -13.02
C ILE A 161 3.93 -10.56 -14.51
N LYS A 162 5.18 -10.49 -14.97
CA LYS A 162 5.56 -10.03 -16.31
C LYS A 162 5.84 -11.18 -17.27
N ALA A 163 6.31 -12.30 -16.76
CA ALA A 163 6.60 -13.50 -17.54
C ALA A 163 6.49 -14.74 -16.66
N VAL A 164 6.19 -15.87 -17.30
CA VAL A 164 6.21 -17.20 -16.68
C VAL A 164 7.06 -18.12 -17.52
N GLY A 165 7.65 -19.14 -16.92
CA GLY A 165 8.53 -20.05 -17.64
C GLY A 165 8.81 -21.34 -16.90
N THR A 166 9.65 -22.16 -17.52
CA THR A 166 10.12 -23.43 -16.97
C THR A 166 11.64 -23.44 -16.92
N VAL A 167 12.21 -23.79 -15.78
CA VAL A 167 13.66 -23.88 -15.65
C VAL A 167 14.17 -25.06 -16.49
N ILE A 168 15.02 -24.79 -17.48
CA ILE A 168 15.58 -25.80 -18.38
C ILE A 168 17.00 -26.20 -17.99
N ARG A 169 17.73 -25.31 -17.30
CA ARG A 169 19.06 -25.62 -16.75
C ARG A 169 19.33 -24.78 -15.52
N ASN A 170 19.97 -25.39 -14.53
CA ASN A 170 20.58 -24.68 -13.41
C ASN A 170 22.10 -24.87 -13.50
N HIS A 171 22.86 -23.78 -13.61
CA HIS A 171 24.33 -23.83 -13.78
C HIS A 171 25.09 -24.22 -12.52
N LYS A 172 24.39 -24.29 -11.37
CA LYS A 172 24.97 -24.61 -10.05
C LYS A 172 26.06 -23.64 -9.60
N ASP A 173 26.00 -22.39 -10.07
CA ASP A 173 26.85 -21.27 -9.67
C ASP A 173 26.19 -20.35 -8.64
N GLY A 174 24.97 -20.69 -8.19
CA GLY A 174 24.14 -19.89 -7.28
C GLY A 174 23.51 -18.64 -7.92
N ARG A 175 23.63 -18.48 -9.24
CA ARG A 175 23.23 -17.24 -9.91
C ARG A 175 22.42 -17.43 -11.18
N THR A 176 22.78 -18.40 -11.99
CA THR A 176 22.34 -18.47 -13.39
C THR A 176 21.40 -19.64 -13.60
N LEU A 177 20.23 -19.35 -14.17
CA LEU A 177 19.28 -20.33 -14.67
C LEU A 177 19.04 -20.08 -16.14
N ASP A 178 19.04 -21.13 -16.96
CA ASP A 178 18.38 -21.06 -18.26
C ASP A 178 16.90 -21.34 -18.02
N VAL A 179 16.02 -20.54 -18.63
CA VAL A 179 14.58 -20.62 -18.46
C VAL A 179 13.92 -20.47 -19.82
N ASP A 180 13.02 -21.40 -20.15
CA ASP A 180 12.13 -21.23 -21.28
C ASP A 180 11.01 -20.26 -20.90
N TRP A 181 11.13 -19.01 -21.34
CA TRP A 181 10.25 -17.91 -20.94
C TRP A 181 9.05 -17.73 -21.89
N MET A 182 7.94 -17.28 -21.31
CA MET A 182 6.81 -16.70 -22.03
C MET A 182 6.44 -15.38 -21.37
N LYS A 183 6.53 -14.30 -22.16
CA LYS A 183 6.12 -12.96 -21.75
C LYS A 183 4.60 -12.90 -21.62
N LEU A 184 4.11 -12.28 -20.56
CA LEU A 184 2.69 -11.99 -20.38
C LEU A 184 2.38 -10.59 -20.93
N SER A 185 1.44 -10.51 -21.87
CA SER A 185 0.99 -9.24 -22.46
C SER A 185 -0.55 -9.26 -22.58
N PRO A 186 -1.28 -8.49 -21.76
CA PRO A 186 -0.77 -7.65 -20.68
C PRO A 186 -0.18 -8.47 -19.52
N SER A 187 0.66 -7.84 -18.70
CA SER A 187 1.12 -8.42 -17.45
C SER A 187 -0.05 -8.66 -16.48
N LYS A 188 0.07 -9.67 -15.62
CA LYS A 188 -0.95 -9.98 -14.61
C LYS A 188 -0.67 -9.22 -13.32
N LYS A 189 -1.69 -8.59 -12.73
CA LYS A 189 -1.55 -7.85 -11.45
C LYS A 189 -2.24 -8.59 -10.31
N TRP A 190 -1.45 -8.97 -9.30
CA TRP A 190 -1.90 -9.58 -8.06
C TRP A 190 -1.84 -8.58 -6.91
N TYR A 191 -2.87 -8.54 -6.06
CA TYR A 191 -3.03 -7.54 -5.00
C TYR A 191 -2.94 -8.16 -3.60
N PHE A 192 -2.69 -7.32 -2.59
CA PHE A 192 -2.69 -7.64 -1.15
C PHE A 192 -1.52 -8.52 -0.69
N TYR A 193 -1.51 -9.80 -1.06
CA TYR A 193 -0.54 -10.81 -0.64
C TYR A 193 0.67 -10.83 -1.57
N THR A 194 1.56 -9.84 -1.39
CA THR A 194 2.68 -9.57 -2.29
C THR A 194 4.01 -9.64 -1.52
N MET A 195 4.98 -10.41 -2.01
CA MET A 195 6.30 -10.53 -1.38
C MET A 195 7.34 -9.61 -2.04
N ARG A 196 8.06 -8.82 -1.22
CA ARG A 196 9.10 -7.89 -1.70
C ARG A 196 10.44 -8.55 -1.99
N ASN A 197 10.73 -9.70 -1.38
CA ASN A 197 12.00 -10.42 -1.58
C ASN A 197 12.24 -10.77 -3.05
N THR A 198 13.50 -10.76 -3.47
CA THR A 198 13.88 -11.02 -4.87
C THR A 198 13.52 -12.43 -5.30
N ILE A 199 13.69 -13.42 -4.43
CA ILE A 199 13.28 -14.81 -4.69
C ILE A 199 12.22 -15.19 -3.66
N TRP A 200 11.07 -15.67 -4.14
CA TRP A 200 9.99 -16.18 -3.31
C TRP A 200 9.54 -17.54 -3.84
N LYS A 201 9.74 -18.58 -3.03
CA LYS A 201 9.22 -19.92 -3.29
C LYS A 201 7.77 -19.98 -2.81
N VAL A 202 6.87 -20.37 -3.71
CA VAL A 202 5.45 -20.57 -3.41
C VAL A 202 5.12 -22.02 -3.70
N GLU A 203 4.59 -22.72 -2.70
CA GLU A 203 4.19 -24.12 -2.78
C GLU A 203 2.71 -24.23 -2.42
N ARG A 204 2.00 -25.10 -3.15
CA ARG A 204 0.63 -25.45 -2.86
C ARG A 204 0.59 -26.36 -1.63
N THR A 205 -0.21 -26.00 -0.65
CA THR A 205 -0.43 -26.78 0.57
C THR A 205 -1.91 -26.73 0.95
N ASP A 206 -2.38 -27.71 1.72
CA ASP A 206 -3.81 -27.76 2.11
C ASP A 206 -4.21 -26.59 3.02
N ASP A 207 -3.26 -26.03 3.77
CA ASP A 207 -3.49 -24.99 4.78
C ASP A 207 -3.24 -23.55 4.29
N ASP A 208 -2.61 -23.35 3.12
CA ASP A 208 -2.27 -22.02 2.59
C ASP A 208 -3.10 -21.63 1.37
N SER A 209 -4.31 -21.14 1.64
CA SER A 209 -5.26 -20.70 0.61
C SER A 209 -4.72 -19.55 -0.25
N TYR A 210 -3.82 -18.70 0.27
CA TYR A 210 -3.27 -17.58 -0.47
C TYR A 210 -2.21 -18.00 -1.48
N ASN A 211 -1.29 -18.90 -1.11
CA ASN A 211 -0.34 -19.48 -2.05
C ASN A 211 -1.07 -20.23 -3.16
N ASN A 212 -2.09 -21.02 -2.80
CA ASN A 212 -2.90 -21.77 -3.75
C ASN A 212 -3.59 -20.82 -4.74
N ALA A 213 -4.26 -19.77 -4.25
CA ALA A 213 -4.93 -18.78 -5.08
C ALA A 213 -3.96 -18.00 -5.98
N LEU A 214 -2.74 -17.73 -5.52
CA LEU A 214 -1.72 -17.06 -6.33
C LEU A 214 -1.22 -17.97 -7.48
N LEU A 215 -1.00 -19.26 -7.22
CA LEU A 215 -0.63 -20.22 -8.26
C LEU A 215 -1.75 -20.38 -9.29
N ASP A 216 -2.98 -20.52 -8.81
CA ASP A 216 -4.21 -20.55 -9.60
C ASP A 216 -4.35 -19.31 -10.51
N PHE A 217 -4.13 -18.11 -9.96
CA PHE A 217 -4.17 -16.86 -10.73
C PHE A 217 -3.08 -16.78 -11.80
N THR A 218 -1.89 -17.25 -11.45
CA THR A 218 -0.73 -17.18 -12.34
C THR A 218 -0.88 -18.16 -13.51
N PHE A 219 -1.29 -19.40 -13.24
CA PHE A 219 -1.22 -20.50 -14.19
C PHE A 219 -2.56 -21.12 -14.61
N GLU A 220 -3.68 -20.90 -13.92
CA GLU A 220 -4.97 -21.56 -14.21
C GLU A 220 -6.06 -20.61 -14.72
N ASP A 221 -5.68 -19.42 -15.19
CA ASP A 221 -6.58 -18.37 -15.69
C ASP A 221 -7.74 -18.00 -14.73
N LYS A 222 -7.53 -18.23 -13.44
CA LYS A 222 -8.48 -17.84 -12.40
C LYS A 222 -8.26 -16.38 -12.05
N PHE A 223 -9.35 -15.66 -11.83
CA PHE A 223 -9.29 -14.30 -11.32
C PHE A 223 -8.97 -14.30 -9.82
N GLN A 224 -8.27 -13.27 -9.36
CA GLN A 224 -8.11 -13.03 -7.93
C GLN A 224 -9.46 -12.64 -7.33
N VAL A 225 -9.89 -13.35 -6.28
CA VAL A 225 -11.10 -13.01 -5.53
C VAL A 225 -10.73 -11.97 -4.46
N TYR A 226 -10.97 -10.69 -4.75
CA TYR A 226 -10.58 -9.60 -3.85
C TYR A 226 -11.32 -9.64 -2.51
N ASN A 227 -12.58 -10.08 -2.51
CA ASN A 227 -13.43 -10.09 -1.32
C ASN A 227 -12.87 -10.96 -0.18
N ASP A 228 -12.17 -12.05 -0.52
CA ASP A 228 -11.52 -12.92 0.46
C ASP A 228 -10.43 -12.18 1.24
N PHE A 229 -9.75 -11.24 0.58
CA PHE A 229 -8.81 -10.34 1.23
C PHE A 229 -9.55 -9.23 1.97
N LEU A 230 -10.45 -8.53 1.30
CA LEU A 230 -11.12 -7.36 1.87
C LEU A 230 -11.91 -7.71 3.14
N THR A 231 -12.51 -8.90 3.23
CA THR A 231 -13.26 -9.34 4.42
C THR A 231 -12.38 -9.97 5.52
N HIS A 232 -11.13 -10.35 5.21
CA HIS A 232 -10.24 -10.96 6.17
C HIS A 232 -9.72 -9.92 7.18
N PRO A 233 -9.78 -10.16 8.51
CA PRO A 233 -9.54 -9.15 9.53
C PRO A 233 -8.24 -8.35 9.37
N PHE A 234 -7.14 -9.02 9.03
CA PHE A 234 -5.84 -8.37 8.82
C PHE A 234 -5.82 -7.42 7.61
N TRP A 235 -6.47 -7.81 6.52
CA TRP A 235 -6.46 -7.07 5.26
C TRP A 235 -7.53 -5.98 5.26
N ALA A 236 -8.69 -6.25 5.86
CA ALA A 236 -9.71 -5.26 6.17
C ALA A 236 -9.11 -4.10 6.98
N ASP A 237 -8.48 -4.39 8.12
CA ASP A 237 -7.81 -3.36 8.94
C ASP A 237 -6.77 -2.55 8.17
N LYS A 238 -6.10 -3.19 7.20
CA LYS A 238 -5.06 -2.56 6.40
C LYS A 238 -5.59 -1.73 5.23
N TYR A 239 -6.71 -2.12 4.61
CA TYR A 239 -7.15 -1.59 3.30
C TYR A 239 -8.61 -1.16 3.24
N LEU A 240 -9.52 -1.79 3.99
CA LEU A 240 -10.88 -1.32 4.15
C LEU A 240 -10.93 -0.38 5.34
N LEU A 241 -10.96 0.92 5.08
CA LEU A 241 -11.59 1.82 6.04
C LEU A 241 -13.00 2.08 5.55
N ASP A 242 -13.88 1.17 5.98
CA ASP A 242 -15.34 1.29 6.03
C ASP A 242 -16.12 0.88 4.77
N ASP A 243 -17.02 -0.11 4.94
CA ASP A 243 -18.38 -0.14 4.37
C ASP A 243 -19.21 -1.24 5.06
N ASP A 244 -20.44 -0.86 5.40
CA ASP A 244 -21.38 -1.55 6.28
C ASP A 244 -22.59 -2.01 5.45
N GLU A 245 -22.65 -3.28 5.06
CA GLU A 245 -23.88 -3.91 4.54
C GLU A 245 -24.33 -5.12 5.38
N ASN A 246 -23.55 -5.53 6.39
CA ASN A 246 -23.82 -6.74 7.18
C ASN A 246 -24.07 -6.47 8.67
N GLY A 247 -24.27 -5.21 9.08
CA GLY A 247 -24.54 -4.86 10.48
C GLY A 247 -23.36 -5.17 11.42
N LYS A 248 -22.14 -5.03 10.91
CA LYS A 248 -20.92 -5.36 11.64
C LYS A 248 -20.23 -4.06 12.04
N VAL A 249 -20.13 -3.82 13.35
CA VAL A 249 -19.48 -2.63 13.94
C VAL A 249 -18.11 -2.37 13.28
N THR A 250 -17.99 -1.23 12.58
CA THR A 250 -16.79 -0.78 11.87
C THR A 250 -15.98 0.20 12.72
N TYR A 251 -14.78 0.58 12.26
CA TYR A 251 -14.04 1.66 12.91
C TYR A 251 -14.81 2.97 12.80
N LEU A 252 -15.34 3.34 11.63
CA LEU A 252 -16.09 4.58 11.48
C LEU A 252 -17.35 4.62 12.34
N SER A 253 -18.19 3.57 12.29
CA SER A 253 -19.42 3.52 13.09
C SER A 253 -19.11 3.58 14.58
N GLU A 254 -18.10 2.85 15.03
CA GLU A 254 -17.73 2.83 16.45
C GLU A 254 -17.09 4.15 16.90
N ILE A 255 -16.30 4.81 16.05
CA ILE A 255 -15.73 6.13 16.33
C ILE A 255 -16.85 7.17 16.42
N ILE A 256 -17.80 7.18 15.48
CA ILE A 256 -18.93 8.11 15.49
C ILE A 256 -19.75 7.93 16.76
N GLU A 257 -20.14 6.70 17.11
CA GLU A 257 -20.93 6.43 18.31
C GLU A 257 -20.14 6.73 19.60
N SER A 258 -18.84 6.42 19.64
CA SER A 258 -17.98 6.81 20.75
C SER A 258 -17.90 8.33 20.89
N MET A 259 -17.78 9.06 19.79
CA MET A 259 -17.72 10.52 19.80
C MET A 259 -19.07 11.14 20.16
N LYS A 260 -20.21 10.58 19.73
CA LYS A 260 -21.54 11.01 20.15
C LYS A 260 -21.73 10.90 21.66
N GLU A 261 -21.28 9.80 22.27
CA GLU A 261 -21.30 9.63 23.74
C GLU A 261 -20.32 10.54 24.47
N LEU A 262 -19.28 11.04 23.78
CA LEU A 262 -18.33 12.03 24.29
C LEU A 262 -18.76 13.48 24.00
N GLY A 263 -19.97 13.71 23.48
CA GLY A 263 -20.50 15.06 23.20
C GLY A 263 -20.05 15.65 21.87
N GLY A 264 -19.70 14.81 20.89
CA GLY A 264 -19.40 15.22 19.51
C GLY A 264 -17.98 15.74 19.27
N ILE A 265 -17.24 16.12 20.32
CA ILE A 265 -15.84 16.56 20.26
C ILE A 265 -15.01 15.75 21.25
N ALA A 266 -13.92 15.13 20.78
CA ALA A 266 -13.06 14.32 21.63
C ALA A 266 -11.61 14.25 21.13
N SER A 267 -10.67 14.05 22.06
CA SER A 267 -9.30 13.68 21.72
C SER A 267 -9.19 12.23 21.26
N LEU A 268 -8.18 11.90 20.47
CA LEU A 268 -7.88 10.52 20.06
C LEU A 268 -7.75 9.57 21.25
N ASN A 269 -7.26 10.04 22.40
CA ASN A 269 -7.15 9.21 23.59
C ASN A 269 -8.52 8.92 24.21
N GLU A 270 -9.42 9.91 24.27
CA GLU A 270 -10.79 9.72 24.76
C GLU A 270 -11.57 8.80 23.83
N ILE A 271 -11.46 9.00 22.50
CA ILE A 271 -12.05 8.12 21.50
C ILE A 271 -11.54 6.68 21.71
N ASN A 272 -10.22 6.48 21.81
CA ASN A 272 -9.65 5.14 22.04
C ASN A 272 -10.15 4.52 23.37
N ASN A 273 -10.13 5.28 24.47
CA ASN A 273 -10.61 4.77 25.76
C ASN A 273 -12.10 4.39 25.69
N LYS A 274 -12.90 5.17 24.96
CA LYS A 274 -14.33 4.91 24.80
C LYS A 274 -14.61 3.67 23.95
N ILE A 275 -13.84 3.46 22.88
CA ILE A 275 -13.88 2.24 22.07
C ILE A 275 -13.49 1.01 22.91
N GLU A 276 -12.47 1.12 23.77
CA GLU A 276 -12.10 0.05 24.72
C GLU A 276 -13.25 -0.24 25.70
N GLU A 277 -13.86 0.80 26.28
CA GLU A 277 -14.98 0.69 27.21
C GLU A 277 -16.19 0.00 26.57
N ARG A 278 -16.59 0.44 25.38
CA ARG A 278 -17.75 -0.10 24.64
C ARG A 278 -17.51 -1.55 24.22
N SER A 279 -16.28 -1.92 23.87
CA SER A 279 -15.89 -3.30 23.57
C SER A 279 -16.71 -3.99 22.46
N LEU A 280 -17.32 -3.20 21.56
CA LEU A 280 -18.16 -3.67 20.45
C LEU A 280 -17.35 -4.01 19.19
N LEU A 281 -16.17 -3.40 19.05
CA LEU A 281 -15.31 -3.57 17.89
C LEU A 281 -14.39 -4.80 18.05
N GLY A 282 -14.75 -5.92 17.40
CA GLY A 282 -14.03 -7.20 17.55
C GLY A 282 -12.54 -7.16 17.16
N SER A 283 -12.12 -6.24 16.29
CA SER A 283 -10.73 -6.09 15.84
C SER A 283 -9.78 -5.65 16.96
N ILE A 284 -10.25 -4.93 17.99
CA ILE A 284 -9.38 -4.44 19.08
C ILE A 284 -8.75 -5.58 19.91
N LYS A 285 -9.38 -6.77 19.91
CA LYS A 285 -8.89 -7.95 20.63
C LYS A 285 -7.78 -8.69 19.87
N SER A 286 -7.69 -8.52 18.56
CA SER A 286 -6.77 -9.27 17.69
C SER A 286 -5.69 -8.38 17.05
N ASN A 287 -5.93 -7.07 16.92
CA ASN A 287 -5.00 -6.12 16.32
C ASN A 287 -4.30 -5.27 17.39
N SER A 288 -2.99 -5.47 17.59
CA SER A 288 -2.21 -4.65 18.54
C SER A 288 -2.01 -3.19 18.13
N ASN A 289 -2.31 -2.83 16.87
CA ASN A 289 -2.16 -1.48 16.32
C ASN A 289 -3.48 -0.74 16.10
N TRP A 290 -4.60 -1.24 16.62
CA TRP A 290 -5.94 -0.71 16.34
C TRP A 290 -6.11 0.80 16.64
N LYS A 291 -5.35 1.38 17.58
CA LYS A 291 -5.35 2.83 17.86
C LYS A 291 -4.85 3.67 16.68
N ARG A 292 -3.98 3.09 15.85
CA ARG A 292 -3.56 3.72 14.58
C ARG A 292 -4.67 3.66 13.54
N ALA A 293 -5.44 2.57 13.49
CA ALA A 293 -6.59 2.46 12.61
C ALA A 293 -7.63 3.52 12.94
N VAL A 294 -7.92 3.76 14.22
CA VAL A 294 -8.81 4.87 14.67
C VAL A 294 -8.37 6.22 14.13
N SER A 295 -7.09 6.56 14.33
CA SER A 295 -6.56 7.84 13.84
C SER A 295 -6.54 7.94 12.32
N ALA A 296 -6.32 6.82 11.62
CA ALA A 296 -6.36 6.77 10.16
C ALA A 296 -7.78 6.94 9.62
N THR A 297 -8.79 6.32 10.24
CA THR A 297 -10.21 6.44 9.87
C THR A 297 -10.66 7.89 9.96
N ILE A 298 -10.42 8.55 11.10
CA ILE A 298 -10.82 9.95 11.29
C ILE A 298 -10.22 10.86 10.22
N GLN A 299 -8.93 10.68 9.89
CA GLN A 299 -8.28 11.49 8.86
C GLN A 299 -8.88 11.26 7.47
N ARG A 300 -9.27 10.03 7.14
CA ARG A 300 -9.84 9.69 5.83
C ARG A 300 -11.22 10.31 5.58
N TYR A 301 -11.95 10.63 6.65
CA TYR A 301 -13.27 11.27 6.65
C TYR A 301 -13.21 12.73 7.13
N CYS A 302 -12.06 13.39 6.98
CA CYS A 302 -11.87 14.80 7.29
C CYS A 302 -11.18 15.50 6.11
N SER A 303 -11.91 16.36 5.40
CA SER A 303 -11.49 17.07 4.19
C SER A 303 -10.27 17.96 4.39
N GLU A 304 -10.00 18.40 5.62
CA GLU A 304 -8.82 19.18 5.98
C GLU A 304 -7.52 18.36 5.87
N THR A 305 -7.59 17.02 5.92
CA THR A 305 -6.39 16.19 5.95
C THR A 305 -5.91 15.73 4.58
N LYS A 306 -4.59 15.54 4.46
CA LYS A 306 -3.96 14.98 3.23
C LYS A 306 -4.38 13.53 2.93
N SER A 307 -4.95 12.85 3.91
CA SER A 307 -5.39 11.46 3.81
C SER A 307 -6.87 11.35 3.41
N TYR A 308 -7.56 12.48 3.27
CA TYR A 308 -8.96 12.52 2.83
C TYR A 308 -9.13 11.81 1.49
N ILE A 309 -10.27 11.13 1.36
CA ILE A 309 -10.63 10.38 0.17
C ILE A 309 -11.75 11.13 -0.53
N GLU A 310 -11.49 11.58 -1.74
CA GLU A 310 -12.49 12.23 -2.57
C GLU A 310 -13.64 11.24 -2.87
N GLY A 311 -14.85 11.59 -2.44
CA GLY A 311 -16.04 10.73 -2.52
C GLY A 311 -16.56 10.21 -1.17
N ASN A 312 -15.79 10.37 -0.09
CA ASN A 312 -16.30 10.13 1.27
C ASN A 312 -17.13 11.31 1.77
N ASP A 313 -18.01 11.05 2.75
CA ASP A 313 -18.64 12.11 3.52
C ASP A 313 -17.61 12.82 4.41
N ASP A 314 -17.72 14.14 4.55
CA ASP A 314 -16.86 14.95 5.41
C ASP A 314 -17.41 14.95 6.85
N ILE A 315 -17.13 13.86 7.56
CA ILE A 315 -17.77 13.56 8.86
C ILE A 315 -17.03 14.22 10.02
N PHE A 316 -15.70 14.38 9.92
CA PHE A 316 -14.87 14.91 11.01
C PHE A 316 -14.17 16.20 10.62
N TYR A 317 -13.93 17.06 11.60
CA TYR A 317 -13.08 18.24 11.45
C TYR A 317 -12.03 18.31 12.55
N SER A 318 -10.92 19.02 12.30
CA SER A 318 -9.90 19.20 13.32
C SER A 318 -10.19 20.41 14.19
N VAL A 319 -10.44 20.20 15.48
CA VAL A 319 -10.86 21.29 16.39
C VAL A 319 -9.73 22.29 16.66
N GLU A 320 -8.50 21.80 16.85
CA GLU A 320 -7.32 22.62 17.14
C GLU A 320 -6.27 22.58 16.02
N GLY A 321 -6.66 22.08 14.85
CA GLY A 321 -5.79 21.89 13.71
C GLY A 321 -5.05 20.54 13.69
N ILE A 322 -4.68 20.14 12.47
CA ILE A 322 -4.17 18.81 12.15
C ILE A 322 -2.91 18.51 12.97
N GLY A 323 -2.91 17.36 13.63
CA GLY A 323 -1.80 16.88 14.45
C GLY A 323 -1.90 17.19 15.95
N LYS A 324 -2.93 17.94 16.39
CA LYS A 324 -3.25 18.10 17.82
C LYS A 324 -4.00 16.92 18.42
N GLY A 325 -4.66 16.13 17.56
CA GLY A 325 -5.35 14.91 17.94
C GLY A 325 -6.70 15.13 18.61
N ILE A 326 -7.32 16.30 18.41
CA ILE A 326 -8.69 16.62 18.83
C ILE A 326 -9.55 16.76 17.59
N TRP A 327 -10.68 16.05 17.60
CA TRP A 327 -11.56 15.88 16.45
C TRP A 327 -13.01 16.16 16.86
N GLY A 328 -13.77 16.74 15.94
CA GLY A 328 -15.21 16.98 16.11
C GLY A 328 -16.03 16.36 14.97
N LEU A 329 -17.31 16.11 15.21
CA LEU A 329 -18.28 15.64 14.21
C LEU A 329 -18.97 16.83 13.51
N VAL A 330 -18.99 16.85 12.17
CA VAL A 330 -19.53 17.96 11.37
C VAL A 330 -21.06 18.09 11.53
N ASP A 331 -21.81 16.99 11.45
CA ASP A 331 -23.28 16.97 11.57
C ASP A 331 -23.79 16.75 13.00
N TYR A 332 -22.98 17.05 14.01
CA TYR A 332 -23.41 16.94 15.41
C TYR A 332 -24.00 18.28 15.89
N ASN A 333 -25.33 18.39 15.79
CA ASN A 333 -26.08 19.54 16.31
C ASN A 333 -25.90 19.68 17.83
N LEU A 334 -25.06 20.64 18.23
CA LEU A 334 -24.88 21.07 19.62
C LEU A 334 -26.16 21.66 20.24
N GLU A 335 -27.13 22.10 19.42
CA GLU A 335 -28.33 22.82 19.87
C GLU A 335 -29.53 21.93 20.22
N GLU A 336 -29.57 20.66 19.81
CA GLU A 336 -30.69 19.74 20.14
C GLU A 336 -30.31 18.62 21.12
N ASN A 337 -29.02 18.43 21.40
CA ASN A 337 -28.51 17.45 22.36
C ASN A 337 -27.63 18.14 23.42
N GLU A 338 -28.17 19.13 24.13
CA GLU A 338 -27.63 19.48 25.44
C GLU A 338 -28.06 18.38 26.44
N PRO A 339 -27.18 17.47 26.89
CA PRO A 339 -27.36 16.92 28.22
C PRO A 339 -27.23 18.09 29.21
N GLU A 340 -28.09 18.13 30.23
CA GLU A 340 -28.07 19.12 31.31
C GLU A 340 -26.64 19.50 31.67
N GLN A 341 -26.32 20.80 31.68
CA GLN A 341 -24.99 21.33 32.02
C GLN A 341 -24.48 20.74 33.34
N GLU A 342 -23.69 19.68 33.26
CA GLU A 342 -22.79 19.32 34.35
C GLU A 342 -21.55 20.22 34.23
N ALA A 343 -21.31 20.99 35.28
CA ALA A 343 -20.17 21.89 35.40
C ALA A 343 -18.86 21.20 34.98
N PRO A 344 -17.90 21.94 34.37
CA PRO A 344 -16.67 21.35 33.83
C PRO A 344 -16.03 20.42 34.85
N VAL A 345 -15.68 19.21 34.43
CA VAL A 345 -15.04 18.20 35.29
C VAL A 345 -13.68 18.74 35.72
N ILE A 346 -13.64 19.36 36.91
CA ILE A 346 -12.41 19.87 37.52
C ILE A 346 -11.55 18.66 37.88
N ILE A 347 -10.54 18.36 37.06
CA ILE A 347 -9.53 17.34 37.38
C ILE A 347 -8.55 17.96 38.38
N PRO A 348 -8.61 17.64 39.69
CA PRO A 348 -7.82 18.36 40.68
C PRO A 348 -6.34 18.06 40.49
N TYR A 349 -5.50 19.10 40.51
CA TYR A 349 -4.06 18.99 40.38
C TYR A 349 -3.37 19.87 41.40
N LYS A 350 -2.76 19.24 42.41
CA LYS A 350 -2.16 19.92 43.56
C LYS A 350 -0.68 19.59 43.67
N LYS A 351 0.00 20.20 44.64
CA LYS A 351 1.43 20.00 44.93
C LYS A 351 1.87 18.53 44.92
N ASN A 352 1.08 17.63 45.50
CA ASN A 352 1.41 16.19 45.54
C ASN A 352 1.42 15.56 44.15
N ASN A 353 0.47 15.94 43.27
CA ASN A 353 0.45 15.48 41.89
C ASN A 353 1.69 15.99 41.13
N PHE A 354 2.05 17.25 41.36
CA PHE A 354 3.27 17.83 40.78
C PHE A 354 4.54 17.08 41.21
N LEU A 355 4.71 16.78 42.50
CA LEU A 355 5.89 16.10 43.02
C LEU A 355 5.99 14.63 42.58
N ASN A 356 4.87 14.02 42.21
CA ASN A 356 4.86 12.67 41.62
C ASN A 356 5.24 12.70 40.13
N ASP A 357 4.81 13.74 39.40
CA ASP A 357 5.05 13.86 37.97
C ASP A 357 6.45 14.42 37.64
N VAL A 358 7.02 15.25 38.52
CA VAL A 358 8.26 16.00 38.27
C VAL A 358 9.33 15.65 39.30
N TYR A 359 10.52 15.28 38.82
CA TYR A 359 11.68 14.96 39.64
C TYR A 359 12.36 16.19 40.26
N ILE A 360 11.67 16.89 41.16
CA ILE A 360 12.24 17.94 42.03
C ILE A 360 11.81 17.75 43.48
N THR A 361 12.56 18.33 44.41
CA THR A 361 12.22 18.24 45.83
C THR A 361 11.03 19.14 46.20
N SER A 362 10.31 18.81 47.27
CA SER A 362 9.26 19.68 47.83
C SER A 362 9.78 21.10 48.11
N THR A 363 11.01 21.21 48.62
CA THR A 363 11.66 22.49 48.92
C THR A 363 11.90 23.33 47.66
N GLU A 364 12.25 22.70 46.54
CA GLU A 364 12.42 23.38 45.25
C GLU A 364 11.08 23.78 44.64
N TYR A 365 10.05 22.93 44.75
CA TYR A 365 8.68 23.30 44.37
C TYR A 365 8.21 24.55 45.12
N ASP A 366 8.38 24.60 46.44
CA ASP A 366 7.94 25.74 47.26
C ASP A 366 8.65 27.04 46.86
N LYS A 367 9.94 26.94 46.52
CA LYS A 367 10.70 28.07 45.95
C LYS A 367 10.13 28.52 44.61
N LEU A 368 9.90 27.60 43.67
CA LEU A 368 9.34 27.91 42.34
C LEU A 368 7.95 28.54 42.43
N TYR A 369 7.06 27.94 43.22
CA TYR A 369 5.71 28.44 43.46
C TYR A 369 5.74 29.87 44.03
N THR A 370 6.56 30.10 45.05
CA THR A 370 6.72 31.42 45.69
C THR A 370 7.27 32.44 44.70
N LEU A 371 8.34 32.11 43.97
CA LEU A 371 8.93 32.99 42.96
C LEU A 371 7.91 33.38 41.88
N LEU A 372 7.10 32.44 41.40
CA LEU A 372 6.16 32.71 40.32
C LEU A 372 4.99 33.56 40.82
N LYS A 373 4.51 33.29 42.03
CA LYS A 373 3.44 34.07 42.66
C LYS A 373 3.83 35.54 42.85
N HIS A 374 5.10 35.80 43.22
CA HIS A 374 5.62 37.15 43.45
C HIS A 374 6.10 37.87 42.19
N LYS A 375 6.88 37.21 41.33
CA LYS A 375 7.53 37.83 40.15
C LYS A 375 6.68 37.74 38.88
N LYS A 376 5.65 36.88 38.87
CA LYS A 376 4.76 36.58 37.72
C LYS A 376 5.45 35.98 36.49
N ASN A 377 6.78 36.02 36.43
CA ASN A 377 7.59 35.49 35.34
C ASN A 377 8.76 34.70 35.92
N ILE A 378 9.03 33.53 35.36
CA ILE A 378 10.18 32.69 35.70
C ILE A 378 10.80 32.14 34.42
N ILE A 379 12.13 32.07 34.39
CA ILE A 379 12.88 31.33 33.38
C ILE A 379 13.49 30.10 34.03
N LEU A 380 13.10 28.90 33.59
CA LEU A 380 13.72 27.65 34.02
C LEU A 380 14.93 27.35 33.14
N GLN A 381 16.13 27.34 33.72
CA GLN A 381 17.39 27.08 33.01
C GLN A 381 17.95 25.69 33.36
N GLY A 382 18.68 25.07 32.43
CA GLY A 382 19.31 23.77 32.62
C GLY A 382 19.58 23.04 31.31
N ALA A 383 20.28 21.90 31.39
CA ALA A 383 20.64 21.08 30.23
C ALA A 383 19.42 20.68 29.38
N PRO A 384 19.57 20.46 28.05
CA PRO A 384 18.50 19.92 27.22
C PRO A 384 18.07 18.53 27.73
N GLY A 385 16.78 18.19 27.60
CA GLY A 385 16.25 16.89 28.02
C GLY A 385 15.87 16.74 29.50
N VAL A 386 16.19 17.69 30.39
CA VAL A 386 15.87 17.59 31.83
C VAL A 386 14.41 17.90 32.22
N GLY A 387 13.48 17.86 31.26
CA GLY A 387 12.04 18.01 31.55
C GLY A 387 11.54 19.42 31.87
N LYS A 388 12.28 20.49 31.52
CA LYS A 388 11.89 21.89 31.84
C LYS A 388 10.50 22.27 31.33
N THR A 389 10.20 21.97 30.07
CA THR A 389 8.88 22.25 29.45
C THR A 389 7.77 21.47 30.15
N PHE A 390 8.04 20.21 30.49
CA PHE A 390 7.11 19.37 31.23
C PHE A 390 6.83 19.93 32.64
N ALA A 391 7.89 20.31 33.37
CA ALA A 391 7.78 20.90 34.70
C ALA A 391 7.04 22.24 34.68
N ALA A 392 7.25 23.10 33.67
CA ALA A 392 6.54 24.38 33.54
C ALA A 392 5.02 24.20 33.41
N LYS A 393 4.57 23.31 32.51
CA LYS A 393 3.13 23.03 32.31
C LYS A 393 2.49 22.42 33.57
N ARG A 394 3.17 21.49 34.24
CA ARG A 394 2.69 20.93 35.52
C ARG A 394 2.65 21.96 36.66
N LEU A 395 3.59 22.90 36.70
CA LEU A 395 3.62 23.95 37.71
C LEU A 395 2.40 24.87 37.55
N ALA A 396 2.02 25.20 36.31
CA ALA A 396 0.83 25.98 36.00
C ALA A 396 -0.44 25.28 36.53
N TYR A 397 -0.65 24.00 36.23
CA TYR A 397 -1.76 23.23 36.79
C TYR A 397 -1.78 23.23 38.31
N SER A 398 -0.61 23.07 38.95
CA SER A 398 -0.51 23.03 40.41
C SER A 398 -0.85 24.37 41.06
N ILE A 399 -0.62 25.48 40.37
CA ILE A 399 -1.01 26.83 40.81
C ILE A 399 -2.51 27.04 40.62
N MET A 400 -3.06 26.60 39.50
CA MET A 400 -4.49 26.69 39.20
C MET A 400 -5.35 25.75 40.06
N GLY A 401 -4.75 24.67 40.57
CA GLY A 401 -5.42 23.66 41.38
C GLY A 401 -6.09 22.55 40.56
N GLU A 402 -6.00 22.61 39.23
CA GLU A 402 -6.65 21.69 38.29
C GLU A 402 -5.84 21.54 37.00
N LYS A 403 -6.03 20.41 36.31
CA LYS A 403 -5.56 20.24 34.93
C LYS A 403 -6.58 20.86 34.00
N ASP A 404 -6.27 22.06 33.53
CA ASP A 404 -7.05 22.76 32.53
C ASP A 404 -6.11 23.31 31.46
N ASP A 405 -6.16 22.73 30.27
CA ASP A 405 -5.33 23.14 29.14
C ASP A 405 -5.83 24.44 28.50
N ASN A 406 -7.10 24.82 28.68
CA ASN A 406 -7.65 26.04 28.12
C ASN A 406 -7.07 27.31 28.76
N ARG A 407 -6.51 27.17 29.97
CA ARG A 407 -5.88 28.25 30.75
C ARG A 407 -4.34 28.21 30.70
N VAL A 408 -3.75 27.36 29.85
CA VAL A 408 -2.29 27.26 29.68
C VAL A 408 -1.90 27.32 28.20
N GLN A 409 -1.35 28.45 27.76
CA GLN A 409 -0.80 28.58 26.40
C GLN A 409 0.68 28.22 26.36
N CYS A 410 1.07 27.34 25.42
CA CYS A 410 2.47 27.00 25.16
C CYS A 410 2.93 27.61 23.83
N VAL A 411 4.07 28.30 23.85
CA VAL A 411 4.71 28.91 22.67
C VAL A 411 6.19 28.53 22.66
N GLN A 412 6.72 28.17 21.49
CA GLN A 412 8.14 27.88 21.28
C GLN A 412 8.77 28.95 20.39
N PHE A 413 9.68 29.74 20.94
CA PHE A 413 10.41 30.74 20.17
C PHE A 413 11.44 30.10 19.24
N HIS A 414 11.54 30.63 18.02
CA HIS A 414 12.58 30.34 17.04
C HIS A 414 13.13 31.65 16.45
N GLN A 415 14.25 31.62 15.72
CA GLN A 415 14.92 32.83 15.23
C GLN A 415 14.03 33.68 14.30
N SER A 416 13.12 33.05 13.57
CA SER A 416 12.14 33.75 12.72
C SER A 416 10.86 34.17 13.44
N TYR A 417 10.75 33.97 14.77
CA TYR A 417 9.53 34.28 15.52
C TYR A 417 9.53 35.77 15.84
N SER A 418 8.52 36.47 15.34
CA SER A 418 8.50 37.94 15.29
C SER A 418 7.51 38.53 16.29
N TYR A 419 7.54 39.86 16.43
CA TYR A 419 6.55 40.59 17.23
C TYR A 419 5.14 40.38 16.67
N GLU A 420 5.04 40.33 15.34
CA GLU A 420 3.82 40.17 14.55
C GLU A 420 3.16 38.80 14.73
N ASP A 421 3.88 37.81 15.25
CA ASP A 421 3.35 36.50 15.61
C ASP A 421 2.91 36.44 17.09
N PHE A 422 3.57 37.22 17.94
CA PHE A 422 3.40 37.16 19.40
C PHE A 422 2.35 38.14 19.94
N ILE A 423 2.35 39.38 19.47
CA ILE A 423 1.48 40.46 19.98
C ILE A 423 0.37 40.78 19.00
N GLU A 424 0.70 41.33 17.83
CA GLU A 424 -0.25 41.65 16.74
C GLU A 424 0.52 41.98 15.46
N GLY A 425 -0.04 41.66 14.30
CA GLY A 425 0.60 41.94 13.01
C GLY A 425 -0.34 41.85 11.82
N TYR A 426 0.01 42.54 10.74
CA TYR A 426 -0.75 42.49 9.50
C TYR A 426 -0.56 41.16 8.76
N ARG A 427 -1.66 40.56 8.31
CA ARG A 427 -1.70 39.32 7.54
C ARG A 427 -2.48 39.53 6.24
N PRO A 428 -1.99 38.99 5.11
CA PRO A 428 -2.68 39.12 3.84
C PRO A 428 -4.01 38.35 3.87
N LEU A 429 -5.00 38.90 3.18
CA LEU A 429 -6.30 38.31 2.89
C LEU A 429 -6.32 37.75 1.47
N GLU A 430 -7.25 36.82 1.20
CA GLU A 430 -7.39 36.18 -0.11
C GLU A 430 -7.76 37.15 -1.24
N ASP A 431 -8.40 38.28 -0.90
CA ASP A 431 -8.75 39.36 -1.81
C ASP A 431 -7.61 40.34 -2.12
N GLY A 432 -6.40 40.08 -1.57
CA GLY A 432 -5.22 40.93 -1.72
C GLY A 432 -5.14 42.09 -0.70
N GLY A 433 -6.07 42.17 0.25
CA GLY A 433 -6.00 43.10 1.38
C GLY A 433 -5.05 42.64 2.49
N PHE A 434 -4.89 43.46 3.54
CA PHE A 434 -4.23 43.07 4.79
C PHE A 434 -5.15 43.35 5.96
N GLU A 435 -5.21 42.44 6.91
CA GLU A 435 -5.90 42.66 8.18
C GLU A 435 -4.94 42.55 9.36
N LEU A 436 -5.19 43.35 10.40
CA LEU A 436 -4.47 43.25 11.65
C LEU A 436 -4.98 42.03 12.42
N ARG A 437 -4.10 41.08 12.71
CA ARG A 437 -4.42 39.89 13.50
C ARG A 437 -3.68 39.91 14.83
N ASP A 438 -4.41 39.60 15.90
CA ASP A 438 -3.81 39.43 17.22
C ASP A 438 -2.93 38.18 17.27
N GLY A 439 -1.75 38.35 17.83
CA GLY A 439 -0.78 37.31 18.09
C GLY A 439 -1.14 36.47 19.32
N VAL A 440 -0.38 35.40 19.53
CA VAL A 440 -0.72 34.36 20.52
C VAL A 440 -0.78 34.89 21.96
N PHE A 441 0.10 35.83 22.32
CA PHE A 441 0.15 36.37 23.68
C PHE A 441 -0.99 37.35 23.94
N LYS A 442 -1.31 38.23 22.98
CA LYS A 442 -2.43 39.19 23.12
C LYS A 442 -3.76 38.46 23.25
N LYS A 443 -4.03 37.49 22.37
CA LYS A 443 -5.22 36.61 22.46
C LYS A 443 -5.33 35.90 23.81
N PHE A 444 -4.19 35.45 24.35
CA PHE A 444 -4.16 34.79 25.65
C PHE A 444 -4.43 35.76 26.80
N CYS A 445 -3.93 37.00 26.73
CA CYS A 445 -4.24 38.05 27.69
C CYS A 445 -5.70 38.46 27.65
N ASP A 446 -6.32 38.57 26.46
CA ASP A 446 -7.73 38.96 26.34
C ASP A 446 -8.69 37.87 26.86
N LYS A 447 -8.24 36.61 26.86
CA LYS A 447 -8.97 35.46 27.42
C LYS A 447 -8.86 35.37 28.95
N ALA A 448 -7.83 35.97 29.54
CA ALA A 448 -7.46 35.83 30.96
C ALA A 448 -8.02 36.97 31.82
#